data_AF-A0A847GTX8-F1
#
_entry.id   AF-A0A847GTX8-F1
#
_cell.length_a   1.000
_cell.length_b   1.000
_cell.length_c   1.000
_cell.angle_alpha   90.00
_cell.angle_beta   90.00
_cell.angle_gamma   90.00
#
_symmetry.space_group_name_H-M   'P 1'
#
loop_
_entity.id
_entity.type
_entity.pdbx_description
1 polymer ?
#
loop_
_entity_poly.entity_id
_entity_poly.type
_entity_poly.pdbx_seq_one_letter_code
_entity_poly.pdbx_strand_id
1 'polypeptide(L)'
;MGLTKAQLSLIAKAQSQGAGEQGVALSDEACSYLLALLVRDLKLGRQFPELDVPLLPFFGAARLDRMAIRNCDFLHLFERLVRVQEDADTYFSCLATLHKARLKYERILRTQSFPTFEQVGPRGLLQYGTMTSKSLASFLLWRKWMFDIDNRSAQETGYVFEPIIASAIGGVPMGPKNSPIRRRRDRSKGRQVDCIRPGRKAYEIKIRVTIAASGQGRWQEELAFPSDCRASGYTPVLLVLDPTPNPKLEELRDEFVRHRGEVYVGAAAWAHLDAAAGKTLGQFLETYVHKPLQALLAETPSSERALPEMLVRTTGSQLSVSIGGDSFVVERDVDSFQ
;
A
#
# COMPACT_ATOMS: atom_id res chain seq x y z
N MET A 1 -11.19 -7.75 -31.76
CA MET A 1 -12.19 -7.51 -30.69
C MET A 1 -11.65 -6.44 -29.77
N GLY A 2 -12.37 -5.32 -29.63
CA GLY A 2 -11.97 -4.20 -28.78
C GLY A 2 -11.93 -4.55 -27.30
N LEU A 3 -11.41 -3.63 -26.48
CA LEU A 3 -11.37 -3.74 -25.02
C LEU A 3 -12.76 -4.00 -24.43
N THR A 4 -12.81 -4.84 -23.38
CA THR A 4 -14.05 -5.09 -22.64
C THR A 4 -14.45 -3.87 -21.79
N LYS A 5 -15.72 -3.80 -21.37
CA LYS A 5 -16.18 -2.76 -20.42
C LYS A 5 -15.40 -2.76 -19.11
N ALA A 6 -15.01 -3.95 -18.63
CA ALA A 6 -14.20 -4.08 -17.41
C ALA A 6 -12.81 -3.47 -17.60
N GLN A 7 -12.13 -3.78 -18.71
CA GLN A 7 -10.82 -3.24 -19.05
C GLN A 7 -10.84 -1.71 -19.22
N LEU A 8 -11.85 -1.18 -19.93
CA LEU A 8 -12.05 0.26 -20.04
C LEU A 8 -12.30 0.92 -18.68
N SER A 9 -13.03 0.26 -17.79
CA SER A 9 -13.24 0.75 -16.42
C SER A 9 -11.96 0.77 -15.58
N LEU A 10 -11.06 -0.21 -15.75
CA LEU A 10 -9.75 -0.23 -15.09
C LEU A 10 -8.87 0.93 -15.55
N ILE A 11 -8.83 1.19 -16.86
CA ILE A 11 -8.12 2.33 -17.44
C ILE A 11 -8.69 3.65 -16.92
N ALA A 12 -10.02 3.82 -16.98
CA ALA A 12 -10.68 5.01 -16.49
C ALA A 12 -10.40 5.25 -14.99
N LYS A 13 -10.30 4.19 -14.18
CA LYS A 13 -9.93 4.28 -12.76
C LYS A 13 -8.46 4.70 -12.56
N ALA A 14 -7.55 4.28 -13.45
CA ALA A 14 -6.17 4.74 -13.42
C ALA A 14 -6.08 6.24 -13.75
N GLN A 15 -6.80 6.68 -14.78
CA GLN A 15 -6.83 8.06 -15.27
C GLN A 15 -7.70 9.01 -14.44
N SER A 16 -8.61 8.51 -13.60
CA SER A 16 -9.43 9.38 -12.75
C SER A 16 -8.66 9.91 -11.55
N GLN A 17 -9.00 11.12 -11.11
CA GLN A 17 -8.46 11.68 -9.88
C GLN A 17 -8.93 10.84 -8.68
N GLY A 18 -7.97 10.39 -7.86
CA GLY A 18 -8.27 9.67 -6.61
C GLY A 18 -9.03 10.53 -5.59
N ALA A 19 -9.53 9.90 -4.53
CA ALA A 19 -10.24 10.60 -3.47
C ALA A 19 -9.32 11.53 -2.65
N GLY A 20 -9.86 12.68 -2.24
CA GLY A 20 -9.18 13.69 -1.41
C GLY A 20 -8.36 14.69 -2.22
N GLU A 21 -7.94 15.78 -1.56
CA GLU A 21 -7.18 16.87 -2.19
C GLU A 21 -5.84 16.42 -2.79
N GLN A 22 -5.24 15.37 -2.20
CA GLN A 22 -3.99 14.80 -2.68
C GLN A 22 -4.19 13.72 -3.76
N GLY A 23 -5.42 13.51 -4.25
CA GLY A 23 -5.72 12.55 -5.30
C GLY A 23 -4.95 12.82 -6.60
N VAL A 24 -4.50 11.75 -7.25
CA VAL A 24 -3.71 11.79 -8.49
C VAL A 24 -4.42 11.04 -9.61
N ALA A 25 -4.30 11.55 -10.83
CA ALA A 25 -4.72 10.94 -12.09
C ALA A 25 -3.46 10.59 -12.91
N LEU A 26 -3.47 9.47 -13.62
CA LEU A 26 -2.40 9.11 -14.54
C LEU A 26 -2.71 9.61 -15.95
N SER A 27 -1.72 10.16 -16.64
CA SER A 27 -1.82 10.49 -18.07
C SER A 27 -1.58 9.23 -18.93
N ASP A 28 -1.86 9.33 -20.23
CA ASP A 28 -1.59 8.24 -21.17
C ASP A 28 -0.10 7.92 -21.27
N GLU A 29 0.77 8.93 -21.12
CA GLU A 29 2.22 8.73 -21.12
C GLU A 29 2.68 7.97 -19.87
N ALA A 30 2.11 8.27 -18.70
CA ALA A 30 2.37 7.52 -17.47
C ALA A 30 1.84 6.08 -17.60
N CYS A 31 0.62 5.90 -18.13
CA CYS A 31 0.06 4.58 -18.41
C CYS A 31 0.92 3.78 -19.41
N SER A 32 1.47 4.43 -20.44
CA SER A 32 2.40 3.83 -21.41
C SER A 32 3.69 3.37 -20.75
N TYR A 33 4.23 4.16 -19.81
CA TYR A 33 5.38 3.74 -19.00
C TYR A 33 5.08 2.49 -18.17
N LEU A 34 3.93 2.43 -17.50
CA LEU A 34 3.54 1.25 -16.72
C LEU A 34 3.34 0.02 -17.61
N LEU A 35 2.82 0.21 -18.82
CA LEU A 35 2.68 -0.85 -19.82
C LEU A 35 4.05 -1.37 -20.28
N ALA A 36 5.02 -0.48 -20.53
CA ALA A 36 6.38 -0.86 -20.88
C ALA A 36 7.08 -1.64 -19.76
N LEU A 37 6.88 -1.25 -18.48
CA LEU A 37 7.35 -2.03 -17.34
C LEU A 37 6.79 -3.44 -17.35
N LEU A 38 5.46 -3.57 -17.48
CA LEU A 38 4.79 -4.87 -17.55
C LEU A 38 5.34 -5.72 -18.70
N VAL A 39 5.47 -5.16 -19.90
CA VAL A 39 6.03 -5.84 -21.07
C VAL A 39 7.44 -6.34 -20.80
N ARG A 40 8.28 -5.53 -20.13
CA ARG A 40 9.64 -5.91 -19.74
C ARG A 40 9.63 -7.05 -18.72
N ASP A 41 8.81 -6.94 -17.68
CA ASP A 41 8.73 -7.91 -16.59
C ASP A 41 8.26 -9.28 -17.09
N LEU A 42 7.32 -9.29 -18.04
CA LEU A 42 6.81 -10.50 -18.68
C LEU A 42 7.62 -10.95 -19.90
N LYS A 43 8.75 -10.27 -20.20
CA LYS A 43 9.67 -10.58 -21.30
C LYS A 43 9.00 -10.59 -22.68
N LEU A 44 8.05 -9.68 -22.90
CA LEU A 44 7.25 -9.56 -24.13
C LEU A 44 7.84 -8.57 -25.14
N GLY A 45 9.04 -8.01 -24.92
CA GLY A 45 9.60 -6.92 -25.72
C GLY A 45 9.60 -7.14 -27.25
N ARG A 46 9.80 -8.37 -27.72
CA ARG A 46 9.73 -8.70 -29.17
C ARG A 46 8.37 -8.41 -29.81
N GLN A 47 7.28 -8.47 -29.03
CA GLN A 47 5.91 -8.19 -29.48
C GLN A 47 5.53 -6.71 -29.31
N PHE A 48 6.40 -5.92 -28.66
CA PHE A 48 6.19 -4.50 -28.35
C PHE A 48 7.47 -3.70 -28.60
N PRO A 49 8.02 -3.71 -29.84
CA PRO A 49 9.23 -2.96 -30.17
C PRO A 49 9.06 -1.44 -29.95
N GLU A 50 7.83 -0.93 -29.99
CA GLU A 50 7.51 0.47 -29.72
C GLU A 50 7.81 0.88 -28.26
N LEU A 51 7.97 -0.10 -27.37
CA LEU A 51 8.27 0.09 -25.95
C LEU A 51 9.69 -0.33 -25.60
N ASP A 52 10.52 -0.64 -26.59
CA ASP A 52 11.95 -0.93 -26.39
C ASP A 52 12.72 0.39 -26.22
N VAL A 53 12.46 1.04 -25.10
CA VAL A 53 13.10 2.30 -24.70
C VAL A 53 13.71 2.16 -23.32
N PRO A 54 14.79 2.91 -23.01
CA PRO A 54 15.33 2.95 -21.66
C PRO A 54 14.27 3.42 -20.65
N LEU A 55 13.94 2.56 -19.69
CA LEU A 55 12.97 2.89 -18.63
C LEU A 55 13.67 3.27 -17.35
N LEU A 56 13.16 4.32 -16.70
CA LEU A 56 13.50 4.61 -15.31
C LEU A 56 13.11 3.40 -14.43
N PRO A 57 13.90 3.04 -13.40
CA PRO A 57 13.50 2.02 -12.45
C PRO A 57 12.24 2.45 -11.71
N PHE A 58 11.28 1.53 -11.53
CA PHE A 58 10.06 1.84 -10.79
C PHE A 58 10.38 2.34 -9.38
N PHE A 59 11.18 1.59 -8.60
CA PHE A 59 11.68 2.04 -7.29
C PHE A 59 13.03 2.76 -7.39
N GLY A 60 13.14 3.74 -8.29
CA GLY A 60 14.34 4.58 -8.43
C GLY A 60 14.25 5.90 -7.65
N ALA A 61 15.37 6.61 -7.59
CA ALA A 61 15.47 7.98 -7.03
C ALA A 61 14.95 9.07 -7.98
N ALA A 62 14.57 8.72 -9.21
CA ALA A 62 14.01 9.66 -10.16
C ALA A 62 12.61 10.12 -9.73
N ARG A 63 12.28 11.39 -10.01
CA ARG A 63 10.95 11.94 -9.74
C ARG A 63 9.86 11.12 -10.45
N LEU A 64 8.78 10.80 -9.74
CA LEU A 64 7.71 9.96 -10.27
C LEU A 64 6.96 10.61 -11.43
N ASP A 65 6.86 11.94 -11.46
CA ASP A 65 6.22 12.70 -12.54
C ASP A 65 6.97 12.62 -13.88
N ARG A 66 8.20 12.10 -13.89
CA ARG A 66 8.99 11.84 -15.10
C ARG A 66 8.85 10.41 -15.62
N MET A 67 8.14 9.54 -14.91
CA MET A 67 7.93 8.15 -15.31
C MET A 67 6.85 8.07 -16.40
N ALA A 68 7.23 8.45 -17.62
CA ALA A 68 6.31 8.61 -18.74
C ALA A 68 6.99 8.27 -20.08
N ILE A 69 6.23 7.70 -21.01
CA ILE A 69 6.66 7.47 -22.40
C ILE A 69 5.75 8.27 -23.32
N ARG A 70 6.34 9.16 -24.12
CA ARG A 70 5.61 10.03 -25.06
C ARG A 70 5.44 9.36 -26.41
N ASN A 71 4.46 9.83 -27.19
CA ASN A 71 4.21 9.40 -28.58
C ASN A 71 3.86 7.90 -28.73
N CYS A 72 3.23 7.31 -27.71
CA CYS A 72 2.68 5.96 -27.77
C CYS A 72 1.15 6.00 -27.76
N ASP A 73 0.53 5.14 -28.57
CA ASP A 73 -0.92 4.89 -28.48
C ASP A 73 -1.17 3.88 -27.35
N PHE A 74 -1.34 4.39 -26.14
CA PHE A 74 -1.55 3.59 -24.94
C PHE A 74 -2.70 2.59 -25.11
N LEU A 75 -3.86 3.03 -25.62
CA LEU A 75 -5.05 2.18 -25.72
C LEU A 75 -4.83 1.04 -26.70
N HIS A 76 -4.22 1.33 -27.85
CA HIS A 76 -3.88 0.30 -28.84
C HIS A 76 -2.90 -0.73 -28.27
N LEU A 77 -1.84 -0.27 -27.60
CA LEU A 77 -0.83 -1.15 -27.00
C LEU A 77 -1.42 -1.99 -25.86
N PHE A 78 -2.30 -1.40 -25.04
CA PHE A 78 -2.98 -2.11 -23.95
C PHE A 78 -3.91 -3.19 -24.49
N GLU A 79 -4.71 -2.89 -25.52
CA GLU A 79 -5.55 -3.87 -26.20
C GLU A 79 -4.73 -5.03 -26.77
N ARG A 80 -3.57 -4.74 -27.37
CA ARG A 80 -2.67 -5.77 -27.88
C ARG A 80 -2.12 -6.64 -26.75
N LEU A 81 -1.75 -6.04 -25.62
CA LEU A 81 -1.19 -6.74 -24.47
C LEU A 81 -2.18 -7.71 -23.82
N VAL A 82 -3.41 -7.28 -23.53
CA VAL A 82 -4.42 -8.13 -22.89
C VAL A 82 -4.89 -9.30 -23.78
N ARG A 83 -4.63 -9.23 -25.10
CA ARG A 83 -4.90 -10.32 -26.04
C ARG A 83 -3.82 -11.41 -26.03
N VAL A 84 -2.58 -11.04 -25.72
CA VAL A 84 -1.44 -11.98 -25.77
C VAL A 84 -1.05 -12.53 -24.41
N GLN A 85 -1.51 -11.89 -23.33
CA GLN A 85 -1.12 -12.24 -21.97
C GLN A 85 -2.32 -12.20 -21.02
N GLU A 86 -2.62 -13.36 -20.44
CA GLU A 86 -3.61 -13.51 -19.37
C GLU A 86 -3.21 -12.69 -18.13
N ASP A 87 -4.21 -12.11 -17.47
CA ASP A 87 -4.10 -11.23 -16.29
C ASP A 87 -3.32 -9.92 -16.49
N ALA A 88 -2.96 -9.56 -17.72
CA ALA A 88 -2.22 -8.33 -17.98
C ALA A 88 -3.00 -7.06 -17.56
N ASP A 89 -4.32 -7.07 -17.65
CA ASP A 89 -5.17 -5.97 -17.20
C ASP A 89 -5.17 -5.82 -15.67
N THR A 90 -5.23 -6.93 -14.95
CA THR A 90 -5.12 -6.96 -13.48
C THR A 90 -3.72 -6.52 -13.04
N TYR A 91 -2.67 -7.01 -13.70
CA TYR A 91 -1.28 -6.60 -13.45
C TYR A 91 -1.12 -5.09 -13.63
N PHE A 92 -1.61 -4.54 -14.75
CA PHE A 92 -1.61 -3.11 -15.01
C PHE A 92 -2.39 -2.35 -13.93
N SER A 93 -3.57 -2.83 -13.53
CA SER A 93 -4.37 -2.18 -12.48
C SER A 93 -3.64 -2.14 -11.14
N CYS A 94 -2.97 -3.23 -10.75
CA CYS A 94 -2.16 -3.28 -9.53
C CYS A 94 -0.98 -2.30 -9.60
N LEU A 95 -0.27 -2.27 -10.73
CA LEU A 95 0.86 -1.38 -10.95
C LEU A 95 0.44 0.11 -10.96
N ALA A 96 -0.67 0.43 -11.63
CA ALA A 96 -1.27 1.77 -11.62
C ALA A 96 -1.71 2.21 -10.22
N THR A 97 -2.30 1.29 -9.44
CA THR A 97 -2.72 1.56 -8.06
C THR A 97 -1.51 1.91 -7.19
N LEU A 98 -0.43 1.12 -7.29
CA LEU A 98 0.81 1.37 -6.55
C LEU A 98 1.48 2.69 -6.99
N HIS A 99 1.54 2.96 -8.30
CA HIS A 99 2.14 4.19 -8.81
C HIS A 99 1.37 5.45 -8.36
N LYS A 100 0.04 5.42 -8.43
CA LYS A 100 -0.81 6.52 -7.94
C LYS A 100 -0.60 6.79 -6.46
N ALA A 101 -0.47 5.75 -5.65
CA ALA A 101 -0.22 5.92 -4.22
C ALA A 101 1.14 6.54 -3.92
N ARG A 102 2.17 6.17 -4.68
CA ARG A 102 3.50 6.78 -4.56
C ARG A 102 3.47 8.26 -4.94
N LEU A 103 2.80 8.62 -6.04
CA LEU A 103 2.59 10.02 -6.44
C LEU A 103 1.79 10.80 -5.39
N LYS A 104 0.76 10.18 -4.80
CA LYS A 104 -0.03 10.78 -3.74
C LYS A 104 0.81 11.00 -2.47
N TYR A 105 1.68 10.06 -2.12
CA TYR A 105 2.60 10.22 -0.99
C TYR A 105 3.63 11.32 -1.23
N GLU A 106 4.18 11.45 -2.44
CA GLU A 106 5.00 12.61 -2.81
C GLU A 106 4.22 13.92 -2.61
N ARG A 107 2.96 13.99 -3.06
CA ARG A 107 2.12 15.18 -2.82
C ARG A 107 1.90 15.44 -1.32
N ILE A 108 1.69 14.41 -0.51
CA ILE A 108 1.57 14.55 0.95
C ILE A 108 2.84 15.18 1.55
N LEU A 109 4.03 14.73 1.15
CA LEU A 109 5.28 15.31 1.62
C LEU A 109 5.40 16.79 1.25
N ARG A 110 4.85 17.19 0.09
CA ARG A 110 4.85 18.58 -0.37
C ARG A 110 3.86 19.46 0.38
N THR A 111 2.66 18.95 0.68
CA THR A 111 1.53 19.75 1.18
C THR A 111 1.27 19.62 2.68
N GLN A 112 1.89 18.67 3.40
CA GLN A 112 1.63 18.50 4.83
C GLN A 112 2.05 19.75 5.59
N SER A 113 1.11 20.48 6.17
CA SER A 113 1.38 21.67 6.98
C SER A 113 2.05 21.32 8.30
N PHE A 114 2.83 22.26 8.85
CA PHE A 114 3.28 22.17 10.23
C PHE A 114 2.08 22.31 11.20
N PRO A 115 2.06 21.55 12.30
CA PRO A 115 1.02 21.66 13.30
C PRO A 115 1.10 23.02 14.03
N THR A 116 0.00 23.41 14.69
CA THR A 116 -0.01 24.55 15.61
C THR A 116 0.37 24.11 17.03
N PHE A 117 0.78 25.06 17.87
CA PHE A 117 1.15 24.73 19.25
C PHE A 117 -0.03 24.20 20.05
N GLU A 118 -1.27 24.62 19.76
CA GLU A 118 -2.48 24.12 20.43
C GLU A 118 -2.63 22.59 20.33
N GLN A 119 -2.15 21.99 19.24
CA GLN A 119 -2.22 20.54 19.02
C GLN A 119 -1.22 19.74 19.87
N VAL A 120 -0.20 20.39 20.43
CA VAL A 120 0.91 19.71 21.15
C VAL A 120 1.24 20.32 22.51
N GLY A 121 0.73 21.50 22.82
CA GLY A 121 1.13 22.34 23.96
C GLY A 121 1.08 21.64 25.32
N PRO A 122 0.01 20.92 25.67
CA PRO A 122 -0.06 20.18 26.94
C PRO A 122 1.09 19.17 27.13
N ARG A 123 1.66 18.62 26.04
CA ARG A 123 2.78 17.67 26.10
C ARG A 123 4.09 18.33 26.51
N GLY A 124 4.18 19.66 26.38
CA GLY A 124 5.34 20.44 26.81
C GLY A 124 5.58 20.35 28.32
N LEU A 125 4.53 20.13 29.13
CA LEU A 125 4.66 19.95 30.58
C LEU A 125 5.57 18.78 30.96
N LEU A 126 5.61 17.72 30.14
CA LEU A 126 6.42 16.53 30.41
C LEU A 126 7.92 16.74 30.18
N GLN A 127 8.29 17.80 29.45
CA GLN A 127 9.67 18.05 29.00
C GLN A 127 10.13 19.48 29.32
N TYR A 128 9.32 20.25 30.05
CA TYR A 128 9.62 21.63 30.40
C TYR A 128 10.90 21.71 31.23
N GLY A 129 11.78 22.65 30.92
CA GLY A 129 13.09 22.82 31.58
C GLY A 129 14.22 21.94 31.04
N THR A 130 13.94 20.99 30.14
CA THR A 130 15.01 20.19 29.48
C THR A 130 15.82 20.97 28.46
N MET A 131 15.22 22.03 27.90
CA MET A 131 15.81 22.97 26.95
C MET A 131 15.08 24.31 27.03
N THR A 132 15.53 25.31 26.27
CA THR A 132 14.84 26.61 26.22
C THR A 132 13.41 26.43 25.69
N SER A 133 12.48 27.28 26.12
CA SER A 133 11.07 27.21 25.70
C SER A 133 10.92 27.30 24.18
N LYS A 134 11.75 28.10 23.52
CA LYS A 134 11.80 28.21 22.05
C LYS A 134 12.18 26.88 21.41
N SER A 135 13.27 26.26 21.86
CA SER A 135 13.72 24.96 21.33
C SER A 135 12.70 23.85 21.60
N LEU A 136 12.10 23.83 22.81
CA LEU A 136 11.09 22.83 23.15
C LEU A 136 9.84 22.95 22.27
N ALA A 137 9.32 24.18 22.09
CA ALA A 137 8.19 24.41 21.22
C ALA A 137 8.47 23.93 19.79
N SER A 138 9.61 24.31 19.21
CA SER A 138 10.02 23.85 17.88
C SER A 138 10.14 22.34 17.80
N PHE A 139 10.75 21.68 18.80
CA PHE A 139 10.88 20.23 18.84
C PHE A 139 9.52 19.53 18.87
N LEU A 140 8.55 20.03 19.64
CA LEU A 140 7.20 19.47 19.71
C LEU A 140 6.47 19.55 18.36
N LEU A 141 6.61 20.66 17.64
CA LEU A 141 6.02 20.83 16.30
C LEU A 141 6.65 19.88 15.28
N TRP A 142 7.98 19.77 15.27
CA TRP A 142 8.70 18.82 14.42
C TRP A 142 8.29 17.38 14.68
N ARG A 143 8.23 16.98 15.96
CA ARG A 143 7.82 15.64 16.36
C ARG A 143 6.42 15.31 15.87
N LYS A 144 5.48 16.25 16.01
CA LYS A 144 4.10 16.05 15.55
C LYS A 144 4.01 16.03 14.02
N TRP A 145 4.75 16.88 13.32
CA TRP A 145 4.80 16.87 11.86
C TRP A 145 5.33 15.53 11.31
N MET A 146 6.41 14.99 11.88
CA MET A 146 6.93 13.67 11.50
C MET A 146 5.91 12.56 11.78
N PHE A 147 5.24 12.62 12.94
CA PHE A 147 4.15 11.69 13.27
C PHE A 147 3.01 11.74 12.25
N ASP A 148 2.63 12.94 11.78
CA ASP A 148 1.57 13.09 10.79
C ASP A 148 1.95 12.51 9.43
N ILE A 149 3.20 12.72 8.99
CA ILE A 149 3.73 12.10 7.78
C ILE A 149 3.69 10.57 7.86
N ASP A 150 4.15 10.00 8.98
CA ASP A 150 4.12 8.54 9.19
C ASP A 150 2.68 8.01 9.22
N ASN A 151 1.79 8.67 9.95
CA ASN A 151 0.38 8.29 10.01
C ASN A 151 -0.29 8.33 8.63
N ARG A 152 0.03 9.33 7.80
CA ARG A 152 -0.48 9.41 6.41
C ARG A 152 0.13 8.31 5.52
N SER A 153 1.42 8.00 5.68
CA SER A 153 2.06 6.87 5.00
C SER A 153 1.38 5.55 5.33
N ALA A 154 1.09 5.31 6.62
CA ALA A 154 0.42 4.11 7.08
C ALA A 154 -1.00 3.98 6.50
N GLN A 155 -1.74 5.09 6.40
CA GLN A 155 -3.07 5.12 5.77
C GLN A 155 -3.00 4.77 4.28
N GLU A 156 -2.09 5.39 3.53
CA GLU A 156 -1.93 5.09 2.10
C GLU A 156 -1.49 3.64 1.87
N THR A 157 -0.63 3.12 2.73
CA THR A 157 -0.21 1.71 2.67
C THR A 157 -1.40 0.77 2.85
N GLY A 158 -2.29 1.03 3.81
CA GLY A 158 -3.52 0.25 3.99
C GLY A 158 -4.42 0.26 2.76
N TYR A 159 -4.61 1.42 2.12
CA TYR A 159 -5.45 1.55 0.92
C TYR A 159 -4.88 0.90 -0.34
N VAL A 160 -3.60 0.53 -0.34
CA VAL A 160 -2.91 -0.03 -1.50
C VAL A 160 -2.67 -1.51 -1.34
N PHE A 161 -2.22 -1.91 -0.15
CA PHE A 161 -1.75 -3.25 0.10
C PHE A 161 -2.87 -4.29 -0.01
N GLU A 162 -3.94 -4.14 0.77
CA GLU A 162 -5.04 -5.11 0.78
C GLU A 162 -5.69 -5.25 -0.61
N PRO A 163 -6.03 -4.16 -1.34
CA PRO A 163 -6.60 -4.30 -2.68
C PRO A 163 -5.66 -4.94 -3.69
N ILE A 164 -4.35 -4.65 -3.62
CA ILE A 164 -3.37 -5.27 -4.51
C ILE A 164 -3.31 -6.78 -4.28
N ILE A 165 -3.21 -7.23 -3.02
CA ILE A 165 -3.16 -8.67 -2.71
C ILE A 165 -4.47 -9.34 -3.12
N ALA A 166 -5.61 -8.72 -2.79
CA ALA A 166 -6.92 -9.23 -3.18
C ALA A 166 -7.04 -9.42 -4.70
N SER A 167 -6.71 -8.39 -5.49
CA SER A 167 -6.75 -8.48 -6.95
C SER A 167 -5.75 -9.50 -7.50
N ALA A 168 -4.53 -9.54 -6.96
CA ALA A 168 -3.48 -10.45 -7.42
C ALA A 168 -3.86 -11.93 -7.28
N ILE A 169 -4.65 -12.30 -6.27
CA ILE A 169 -5.12 -13.67 -6.07
C ILE A 169 -6.50 -13.94 -6.69
N GLY A 170 -7.04 -13.01 -7.49
CA GLY A 170 -8.39 -13.11 -8.07
C GLY A 170 -9.51 -13.05 -7.03
N GLY A 171 -9.26 -12.40 -5.89
CA GLY A 171 -10.22 -12.15 -4.83
C GLY A 171 -11.07 -10.90 -5.10
N VAL A 172 -12.32 -10.93 -4.64
CA VAL A 172 -13.24 -9.80 -4.73
C VAL A 172 -13.43 -9.17 -3.34
N PRO A 173 -13.01 -7.91 -3.11
CA PRO A 173 -13.21 -7.22 -1.84
C PRO A 173 -14.70 -6.96 -1.59
N MET A 174 -15.12 -7.11 -0.34
CA MET A 174 -16.54 -6.96 0.04
C MET A 174 -16.70 -5.98 1.20
N GLY A 175 -17.33 -4.85 0.91
CA GLY A 175 -17.77 -3.91 1.94
C GLY A 175 -18.97 -4.46 2.74
N PRO A 176 -19.24 -3.92 3.96
CA PRO A 176 -20.30 -4.41 4.84
C PRO A 176 -21.71 -4.48 4.20
N LYS A 177 -22.03 -3.55 3.29
CA LYS A 177 -23.36 -3.47 2.67
C LYS A 177 -23.65 -4.67 1.75
N ASN A 178 -22.67 -5.06 0.93
CA ASN A 178 -22.84 -6.05 -0.13
C ASN A 178 -22.21 -7.42 0.21
N SER A 179 -21.57 -7.53 1.38
CA SER A 179 -20.90 -8.76 1.79
C SER A 179 -21.88 -9.91 2.00
N PRO A 180 -21.62 -11.10 1.45
CA PRO A 180 -22.41 -12.29 1.76
C PRO A 180 -22.15 -12.83 3.17
N ILE A 181 -21.09 -12.36 3.85
CA ILE A 181 -20.78 -12.73 5.22
C ILE A 181 -21.50 -11.77 6.16
N ARG A 182 -22.26 -12.31 7.11
CA ARG A 182 -23.04 -11.54 8.08
C ARG A 182 -22.43 -11.66 9.47
N ARG A 183 -22.53 -10.57 10.25
CA ARG A 183 -22.11 -10.58 11.66
C ARG A 183 -22.99 -11.55 12.42
N ARG A 184 -22.40 -12.47 13.19
CA ARG A 184 -23.14 -13.51 13.95
C ARG A 184 -24.10 -12.91 14.97
N ARG A 185 -23.68 -11.81 15.61
CA ARG A 185 -24.47 -11.08 16.63
C ARG A 185 -25.61 -10.26 16.03
N ASP A 186 -25.53 -9.90 14.76
CA ASP A 186 -26.54 -9.10 14.06
C ASP A 186 -26.52 -9.45 12.57
N ARG A 187 -27.36 -10.41 12.18
CA ARG A 187 -27.37 -10.95 10.81
C ARG A 187 -27.87 -9.94 9.77
N SER A 188 -28.46 -8.82 10.20
CA SER A 188 -28.85 -7.72 9.30
C SER A 188 -27.64 -6.93 8.80
N LYS A 189 -26.51 -7.01 9.50
CA LYS A 189 -25.28 -6.30 9.16
C LYS A 189 -24.27 -7.24 8.50
N GLY A 190 -23.82 -6.85 7.31
CA GLY A 190 -22.70 -7.55 6.68
C GLY A 190 -21.36 -7.23 7.32
N ARG A 191 -20.42 -8.11 7.05
CA ARG A 191 -19.04 -8.07 7.51
C ARG A 191 -18.15 -7.53 6.39
N GLN A 192 -17.27 -6.58 6.67
CA GLN A 192 -16.21 -6.23 5.73
C GLN A 192 -15.25 -7.41 5.61
N VAL A 193 -14.88 -7.77 4.39
CA VAL A 193 -13.96 -8.85 4.08
C VAL A 193 -12.96 -8.34 3.07
N ASP A 194 -11.67 -8.57 3.31
CA ASP A 194 -10.61 -8.06 2.45
C ASP A 194 -10.72 -8.66 1.05
N CYS A 195 -10.97 -9.96 0.95
CA CYS A 195 -11.53 -10.54 -0.27
C CYS A 195 -12.20 -11.90 -0.08
N ILE A 196 -13.09 -12.22 -1.03
CA ILE A 196 -13.66 -13.56 -1.20
C ILE A 196 -13.12 -14.17 -2.50
N ARG A 197 -12.74 -15.44 -2.44
CA ARG A 197 -12.33 -16.24 -3.61
C ARG A 197 -13.32 -17.37 -3.91
N PRO A 198 -13.26 -17.95 -5.11
CA PRO A 198 -13.97 -19.20 -5.42
C PRO A 198 -13.75 -20.29 -4.35
N GLY A 199 -14.74 -21.17 -4.19
CA GLY A 199 -14.72 -22.19 -3.14
C GLY A 199 -15.10 -21.68 -1.74
N ARG A 200 -15.74 -20.50 -1.64
CA ARG A 200 -16.19 -19.88 -0.39
C ARG A 200 -15.06 -19.64 0.62
N LYS A 201 -13.90 -19.22 0.15
CA LYS A 201 -12.79 -18.76 1.00
C LYS A 201 -12.89 -17.26 1.24
N ALA A 202 -12.87 -16.85 2.50
CA ALA A 202 -12.94 -15.46 2.92
C ALA A 202 -11.65 -15.06 3.63
N TYR A 203 -10.94 -14.09 3.07
CA TYR A 203 -9.60 -13.71 3.49
C TYR A 203 -9.64 -12.51 4.44
N GLU A 204 -8.85 -12.60 5.49
CA GLU A 204 -8.37 -11.49 6.31
C GLU A 204 -6.84 -11.41 6.08
N ILE A 205 -6.38 -10.30 5.53
CA ILE A 205 -5.01 -10.08 5.06
C ILE A 205 -4.37 -9.03 5.95
N LYS A 206 -3.21 -9.34 6.54
CA LYS A 206 -2.45 -8.40 7.38
C LYS A 206 -0.99 -8.38 6.97
N ILE A 207 -0.42 -7.17 6.88
CA ILE A 207 1.05 -7.04 6.82
C ILE A 207 1.63 -7.51 8.16
N ARG A 208 1.15 -6.93 9.28
CA ARG A 208 1.54 -7.29 10.65
C ARG A 208 0.33 -7.08 11.56
N VAL A 209 0.15 -7.96 12.55
CA VAL A 209 -1.00 -7.90 13.50
C VAL A 209 -0.98 -6.66 14.41
N THR A 210 0.20 -6.07 14.65
CA THR A 210 0.36 -4.94 15.59
C THR A 210 0.27 -3.56 14.93
N ILE A 211 0.04 -3.44 13.62
CA ILE A 211 -0.14 -2.13 12.97
C ILE A 211 -1.42 -1.45 13.48
N ALA A 212 -1.34 -0.13 13.68
CA ALA A 212 -2.23 0.72 14.48
C ALA A 212 -3.73 0.73 14.12
N ALA A 213 -4.17 0.00 13.09
CA ALA A 213 -5.59 -0.18 12.80
C ALA A 213 -6.30 -1.06 13.84
N SER A 214 -5.59 -1.73 14.75
CA SER A 214 -6.12 -2.67 15.77
C SER A 214 -6.13 -2.05 17.18
N GLY A 215 -6.94 -1.01 17.39
CA GLY A 215 -7.30 -0.57 18.74
C GLY A 215 -8.11 -1.66 19.48
N GLN A 216 -8.18 -1.61 20.82
CA GLN A 216 -8.92 -2.62 21.62
C GLN A 216 -10.35 -2.86 21.14
N GLY A 217 -11.04 -1.83 20.63
CA GLY A 217 -12.39 -1.97 20.06
C GLY A 217 -12.46 -2.74 18.74
N ARG A 218 -11.40 -2.71 17.92
CA ARG A 218 -11.33 -3.44 16.65
C ARG A 218 -10.79 -4.86 16.82
N TRP A 219 -10.04 -5.13 17.88
CA TRP A 219 -9.54 -6.48 18.18
C TRP A 219 -10.66 -7.51 18.31
N GLN A 220 -11.75 -7.14 19.00
CA GLN A 220 -12.93 -8.00 19.11
C GLN A 220 -13.62 -8.23 17.77
N GLU A 221 -13.52 -7.29 16.83
CA GLU A 221 -14.01 -7.51 15.48
C GLU A 221 -13.13 -8.53 14.76
N GLU A 222 -11.80 -8.42 14.84
CA GLU A 222 -10.87 -9.38 14.23
C GLU A 222 -11.09 -10.80 14.76
N LEU A 223 -11.23 -10.97 16.07
CA LEU A 223 -11.54 -12.27 16.69
C LEU A 223 -12.93 -12.80 16.30
N ALA A 224 -13.91 -11.93 16.06
CA ALA A 224 -15.24 -12.38 15.64
C ALA A 224 -15.27 -12.89 14.18
N PHE A 225 -14.30 -12.47 13.35
CA PHE A 225 -14.29 -12.73 11.90
C PHE A 225 -14.40 -14.22 11.52
N PRO A 226 -13.61 -15.14 12.11
CA PRO A 226 -13.68 -16.55 11.73
C PRO A 226 -15.06 -17.14 12.02
N SER A 227 -15.65 -16.74 13.15
CA SER A 227 -16.99 -17.19 13.54
C SER A 227 -18.08 -16.64 12.61
N ASP A 228 -17.97 -15.39 12.16
CA ASP A 228 -18.88 -14.75 11.20
C ASP A 228 -18.83 -15.47 9.84
N CYS A 229 -17.61 -15.80 9.37
CA CYS A 229 -17.39 -16.54 8.13
C CYS A 229 -18.05 -17.91 8.17
N ARG A 230 -17.80 -18.69 9.23
CA ARG A 230 -18.35 -20.04 9.38
C ARG A 230 -19.87 -20.03 9.47
N ALA A 231 -20.43 -19.10 10.25
CA ALA A 231 -21.90 -18.93 10.34
C ALA A 231 -22.53 -18.58 8.98
N SER A 232 -21.76 -17.97 8.09
CA SER A 232 -22.18 -17.60 6.73
C SER A 232 -21.81 -18.67 5.67
N GLY A 233 -21.23 -19.80 6.08
CA GLY A 233 -20.87 -20.91 5.18
C GLY A 233 -19.56 -20.71 4.41
N TYR A 234 -18.67 -19.84 4.88
CA TYR A 234 -17.34 -19.57 4.32
C TYR A 234 -16.23 -20.18 5.18
N THR A 235 -15.14 -20.60 4.55
CA THR A 235 -13.89 -20.95 5.22
C THR A 235 -13.08 -19.67 5.45
N PRO A 236 -12.83 -19.27 6.71
CA PRO A 236 -12.00 -18.11 7.00
C PRO A 236 -10.53 -18.45 6.72
N VAL A 237 -9.81 -17.53 6.09
CA VAL A 237 -8.38 -17.64 5.76
C VAL A 237 -7.66 -16.43 6.35
N LEU A 238 -6.74 -16.66 7.27
CA LEU A 238 -5.85 -15.64 7.82
C LEU A 238 -4.53 -15.65 7.05
N LEU A 239 -4.12 -14.50 6.55
CA LEU A 239 -2.85 -14.32 5.88
C LEU A 239 -2.07 -13.20 6.57
N VAL A 240 -0.93 -13.52 7.18
CA VAL A 240 -0.07 -12.54 7.87
C VAL A 240 1.33 -12.58 7.27
N LEU A 241 1.77 -11.49 6.65
CA LEU A 241 3.08 -11.47 5.99
C LEU A 241 4.27 -11.40 6.96
N ASP A 242 4.12 -10.66 8.05
CA ASP A 242 5.16 -10.48 9.05
C ASP A 242 5.03 -11.55 10.15
N PRO A 243 6.03 -12.44 10.29
CA PRO A 243 6.00 -13.52 11.27
C PRO A 243 6.47 -13.10 12.67
N THR A 244 6.73 -11.81 12.93
CA THR A 244 7.27 -11.33 14.22
C THR A 244 6.40 -11.83 15.38
N PRO A 245 6.97 -12.63 16.31
CA PRO A 245 6.22 -13.22 17.41
C PRO A 245 5.52 -12.14 18.24
N ASN A 246 4.21 -12.29 18.43
CA ASN A 246 3.44 -11.43 19.32
C ASN A 246 2.21 -12.17 19.84
N PRO A 247 1.79 -11.95 21.12
CA PRO A 247 0.66 -12.67 21.71
C PRO A 247 -0.66 -12.53 20.95
N LYS A 248 -0.89 -11.37 20.33
CA LYS A 248 -2.10 -11.12 19.52
C LYS A 248 -2.14 -12.01 18.28
N LEU A 249 -1.02 -12.20 17.59
CA LEU A 249 -0.93 -13.09 16.44
C LEU A 249 -1.29 -14.51 16.86
N GLU A 250 -0.74 -15.02 17.96
CA GLU A 250 -1.09 -16.35 18.46
C GLU A 250 -2.59 -16.47 18.79
N GLU A 251 -3.15 -15.50 19.51
CA GLU A 251 -4.59 -15.48 19.82
C GLU A 251 -5.47 -15.49 18.55
N LEU A 252 -5.12 -14.70 17.55
CA LEU A 252 -5.86 -14.64 16.29
C LEU A 252 -5.73 -15.96 15.50
N ARG A 253 -4.53 -16.54 15.44
CA ARG A 253 -4.30 -17.83 14.79
C ARG A 253 -5.15 -18.93 15.44
N ASP A 254 -5.17 -18.99 16.76
CA ASP A 254 -5.97 -19.95 17.52
C ASP A 254 -7.46 -19.80 17.23
N GLU A 255 -7.97 -18.56 17.10
CA GLU A 255 -9.36 -18.30 16.79
C GLU A 255 -9.74 -18.76 15.38
N PHE A 256 -8.88 -18.55 14.38
CA PHE A 256 -9.09 -19.08 13.03
C PHE A 256 -9.10 -20.61 13.03
N VAL A 257 -8.14 -21.25 13.70
CA VAL A 257 -8.05 -22.72 13.79
C VAL A 257 -9.26 -23.32 14.51
N ARG A 258 -9.70 -22.71 15.62
CA ARG A 258 -10.92 -23.11 16.36
C ARG A 258 -12.15 -23.13 15.47
N HIS A 259 -12.22 -22.20 14.51
CA HIS A 259 -13.28 -22.10 13.52
C HIS A 259 -13.01 -22.88 12.23
N ARG A 260 -12.08 -23.84 12.23
CA ARG A 260 -11.69 -24.66 11.06
C ARG A 260 -11.29 -23.81 9.85
N GLY A 261 -10.61 -22.69 10.12
CA GLY A 261 -10.02 -21.82 9.12
C GLY A 261 -8.62 -22.26 8.70
N GLU A 262 -8.12 -21.60 7.66
CA GLU A 262 -6.73 -21.74 7.19
C GLU A 262 -5.91 -20.55 7.71
N VAL A 263 -4.64 -20.78 8.03
CA VAL A 263 -3.74 -19.78 8.58
C VAL A 263 -2.39 -19.88 7.91
N TYR A 264 -1.93 -18.78 7.31
CA TYR A 264 -0.62 -18.67 6.65
C TYR A 264 0.14 -17.47 7.23
N VAL A 265 1.36 -17.71 7.68
CA VAL A 265 2.19 -16.68 8.33
C VAL A 265 3.60 -16.67 7.73
N GLY A 266 4.17 -15.48 7.52
CA GLY A 266 5.55 -15.32 7.05
C GLY A 266 5.77 -15.96 5.68
N ALA A 267 6.79 -16.82 5.57
CA ALA A 267 7.11 -17.54 4.33
C ALA A 267 5.93 -18.37 3.80
N ALA A 268 5.12 -18.96 4.68
CA ALA A 268 3.93 -19.72 4.27
C ALA A 268 2.85 -18.82 3.66
N ALA A 269 2.73 -17.56 4.14
CA ALA A 269 1.83 -16.58 3.55
C ALA A 269 2.26 -16.21 2.13
N TRP A 270 3.56 -15.95 1.92
CA TRP A 270 4.09 -15.66 0.59
C TRP A 270 3.95 -16.84 -0.39
N ALA A 271 4.25 -18.07 0.06
CA ALA A 271 4.05 -19.27 -0.76
C ALA A 271 2.58 -19.47 -1.14
N HIS A 272 1.65 -19.20 -0.22
CA HIS A 272 0.21 -19.24 -0.50
C HIS A 272 -0.20 -18.19 -1.53
N LEU A 273 0.33 -16.96 -1.42
CA LEU A 273 0.05 -15.90 -2.39
C LEU A 273 0.57 -16.24 -3.79
N ASP A 274 1.80 -16.74 -3.90
CA ASP A 274 2.39 -17.14 -5.18
C ASP A 274 1.57 -18.23 -5.87
N ALA A 275 1.22 -19.28 -5.12
CA ALA A 275 0.35 -20.36 -5.63
C ALA A 275 -1.05 -19.86 -6.02
N ALA A 276 -1.59 -18.88 -5.29
CA ALA A 276 -2.92 -18.34 -5.51
C ALA A 276 -3.00 -17.35 -6.67
N ALA A 277 -1.93 -16.59 -6.94
CA ALA A 277 -1.89 -15.53 -7.94
C ALA A 277 -1.59 -16.04 -9.36
N GLY A 278 -1.00 -17.23 -9.48
CA GLY A 278 -0.54 -17.74 -10.76
C GLY A 278 0.67 -16.97 -11.29
N LYS A 279 1.15 -17.34 -12.49
CA LYS A 279 2.48 -16.90 -12.97
C LYS A 279 2.59 -15.39 -13.18
N THR A 280 1.60 -14.77 -13.80
CA THR A 280 1.63 -13.33 -14.15
C THR A 280 1.57 -12.46 -12.90
N LEU A 281 0.58 -12.69 -12.04
CA LEU A 281 0.39 -11.89 -10.83
C LEU A 281 1.35 -12.30 -9.70
N GLY A 282 1.86 -13.55 -9.69
CA GLY A 282 2.98 -13.95 -8.85
C GLY A 282 4.25 -13.14 -9.16
N GLN A 283 4.57 -12.95 -10.45
CA GLN A 283 5.66 -12.05 -10.87
C GLN A 283 5.45 -10.61 -10.40
N PHE A 284 4.20 -10.11 -10.42
CA PHE A 284 3.87 -8.78 -9.88
C PHE A 284 4.20 -8.70 -8.40
N LEU A 285 3.62 -9.62 -7.61
CA LEU A 285 3.75 -9.65 -6.16
C LEU A 285 5.21 -9.76 -5.75
N GLU A 286 5.96 -10.63 -6.41
CA GLU A 286 7.38 -10.82 -6.14
C GLU A 286 8.19 -9.53 -6.43
N THR A 287 7.97 -8.92 -7.58
CA THR A 287 8.76 -7.76 -8.06
C THR A 287 8.42 -6.48 -7.32
N TYR A 288 7.14 -6.22 -7.09
CA TYR A 288 6.64 -4.91 -6.65
C TYR A 288 6.20 -4.85 -5.20
N VAL A 289 6.09 -6.00 -4.52
CA VAL A 289 5.65 -6.06 -3.13
C VAL A 289 6.67 -6.80 -2.27
N HIS A 290 6.95 -8.07 -2.57
CA HIS A 290 7.76 -8.92 -1.72
C HIS A 290 9.24 -8.51 -1.68
N LYS A 291 9.92 -8.44 -2.83
CA LYS A 291 11.35 -8.07 -2.90
C LYS A 291 11.66 -6.69 -2.30
N PRO A 292 10.89 -5.62 -2.59
CA PRO A 292 11.13 -4.32 -1.95
C PRO A 292 11.02 -4.38 -0.43
N LEU A 293 10.03 -5.10 0.11
CA LEU A 293 9.87 -5.26 1.55
C LEU A 293 11.01 -6.09 2.16
N GLN A 294 11.43 -7.17 1.49
CA GLN A 294 12.58 -7.97 1.92
C GLN A 294 13.87 -7.16 1.92
N ALA A 295 14.11 -6.32 0.91
CA ALA A 295 15.29 -5.47 0.84
C ALA A 295 15.33 -4.50 2.03
N LEU A 296 14.21 -3.85 2.36
CA LEU A 296 14.14 -2.96 3.53
C LEU A 296 14.33 -3.73 4.85
N LEU A 297 13.78 -4.94 4.96
CA LEU A 297 13.92 -5.77 6.15
C LEU A 297 15.37 -6.24 6.34
N ALA A 298 16.05 -6.62 5.26
CA ALA A 298 17.45 -7.06 5.29
C ALA A 298 18.41 -5.94 5.72
N GLU A 299 18.11 -4.70 5.36
CA GLU A 299 18.88 -3.51 5.73
C GLU A 299 18.43 -2.90 7.07
N THR A 300 17.46 -3.50 7.77
CA THR A 300 17.01 -2.98 9.06
C THR A 300 18.13 -3.10 10.10
N PRO A 301 18.55 -2.00 10.75
CA PRO A 301 19.64 -2.05 11.71
C PRO A 301 19.35 -3.00 12.88
N SER A 302 20.33 -3.86 13.21
CA SER A 302 20.19 -4.86 14.27
C SER A 302 20.20 -4.28 15.69
N SER A 303 20.55 -3.01 15.84
CA SER A 303 20.57 -2.31 17.13
C SER A 303 20.46 -0.81 16.94
N GLU A 304 20.07 -0.10 18.00
CA GLU A 304 20.01 1.37 18.01
C GLU A 304 21.36 2.03 17.67
N ARG A 305 22.48 1.41 18.04
CA ARG A 305 23.83 1.92 17.74
C ARG A 305 24.20 1.83 16.26
N ALA A 306 23.51 0.98 15.51
CA ALA A 306 23.70 0.83 14.08
C ALA A 306 22.78 1.76 13.26
N LEU A 307 21.93 2.56 13.92
CA LEU A 307 21.12 3.56 13.22
C LEU A 307 22.03 4.66 12.67
N PRO A 308 22.01 4.90 11.35
CA PRO A 308 22.77 6.01 10.77
C PRO A 308 22.25 7.35 11.31
N GLU A 309 23.13 8.35 11.33
CA GLU A 309 22.74 9.72 11.67
C GLU A 309 21.67 10.21 10.69
N MET A 310 20.60 10.78 11.24
CA MET A 310 19.50 11.36 10.49
C MET A 310 19.45 12.86 10.73
N LEU A 311 19.39 13.61 9.64
CA LEU A 311 19.26 15.06 9.65
C LEU A 311 18.06 15.49 8.82
N VAL A 312 17.15 16.21 9.46
CA VAL A 312 15.99 16.82 8.80
C VAL A 312 16.17 18.34 8.84
N ARG A 313 16.08 18.99 7.70
CA ARG A 313 16.17 20.45 7.58
C ARG A 313 15.03 20.97 6.73
N THR A 314 14.51 22.14 7.10
CA THR A 314 13.66 22.95 6.24
C THR A 314 14.35 24.29 5.97
N THR A 315 14.40 24.71 4.71
CA THR A 315 14.98 25.99 4.29
C THR A 315 14.07 26.59 3.22
N GLY A 316 13.38 27.68 3.55
CA GLY A 316 12.34 28.24 2.68
C GLY A 316 11.25 27.19 2.39
N SER A 317 11.04 26.90 1.11
CA SER A 317 10.13 25.86 0.62
C SER A 317 10.70 24.46 0.62
N GLN A 318 11.98 24.25 0.94
CA GLN A 318 12.60 22.94 0.80
C GLN A 318 12.60 22.18 2.12
N LEU A 319 12.22 20.91 2.07
CA LEU A 319 12.50 19.91 3.09
C LEU A 319 13.59 18.98 2.56
N SER A 320 14.68 18.83 3.30
CA SER A 320 15.72 17.84 3.01
C SER A 320 15.83 16.85 4.17
N VAL A 321 15.88 15.56 3.85
CA VAL A 321 16.20 14.50 4.79
C VAL A 321 17.48 13.84 4.33
N SER A 322 18.45 13.72 5.23
CA SER A 322 19.72 13.05 4.99
C SER A 322 19.93 11.95 6.02
N ILE A 323 20.31 10.76 5.55
CA ILE A 323 20.55 9.57 6.38
C ILE A 323 21.77 8.84 5.85
N GLY A 324 22.81 8.67 6.67
CA GLY A 324 23.96 7.82 6.32
C GLY A 324 24.72 8.22 5.04
N GLY A 325 24.60 9.49 4.60
CA GLY A 325 25.21 9.99 3.36
C GLY A 325 24.24 10.10 2.18
N ASP A 326 23.12 9.38 2.23
CA ASP A 326 22.03 9.55 1.26
C ASP A 326 21.14 10.71 1.64
N SER A 327 20.46 11.29 0.65
CA SER A 327 19.47 12.33 0.90
C SER A 327 18.39 12.40 -0.16
N PHE A 328 17.23 12.92 0.23
CA PHE A 328 16.20 13.34 -0.70
C PHE A 328 15.69 14.74 -0.32
N VAL A 329 15.22 15.46 -1.34
CA VAL A 329 14.71 16.83 -1.21
C VAL A 329 13.28 16.88 -1.73
N VAL A 330 12.41 17.53 -0.98
CA VAL A 330 11.01 17.78 -1.33
C VAL A 330 10.77 19.28 -1.39
N GLU A 331 10.27 19.75 -2.52
CA GLU A 331 9.75 21.12 -2.67
C GLU A 331 8.35 21.19 -2.07
N ARG A 332 8.22 21.89 -0.94
CA ARG A 332 6.97 22.06 -0.20
C ARG A 332 6.18 23.24 -0.73
N ASP A 333 4.88 23.05 -0.79
CA ASP A 333 3.94 24.11 -1.08
C ASP A 333 3.79 24.89 0.24
N VAL A 334 4.48 26.04 0.33
CA VAL A 334 4.57 26.81 1.58
C VAL A 334 3.28 27.57 1.81
N ASP A 335 2.38 27.00 2.60
CA ASP A 335 1.38 27.80 3.28
C ASP A 335 1.95 28.23 4.64
N SER A 336 1.88 29.54 4.91
CA SER A 336 2.25 30.16 6.18
C SER A 336 1.66 29.39 7.36
N PHE A 337 2.39 29.29 8.48
CA PHE A 337 1.81 28.89 9.76
C PHE A 337 0.50 29.67 9.98
N GLN A 338 -0.65 29.00 9.90
CA GLN A 338 -1.93 29.58 10.28
C GLN A 338 -2.12 29.45 11.79
#